data_AF-A0A494WS75-F1
#
_entry.id   AF-A0A494WS75-F1
#
_cell.length_a   1.000
_cell.length_b   1.000
_cell.length_c   1.000
_cell.angle_alpha   90.00
_cell.angle_beta   90.00
_cell.angle_gamma   90.00
#
_symmetry.space_group_name_H-M   'P 1'
#
loop_
_entity.id
_entity.type
_entity.pdbx_description
1 polymer ?
#
loop_
_entity_poly.entity_id
_entity_poly.type
_entity_poly.pdbx_seq_one_letter_code
_entity_poly.pdbx_strand_id
1 'polypeptide(L)'
;MREKDHRPISRLSAFTVVLLIISLIANIHLWVSRPKASAHADLLAEGYAKILSGYMNGLKEQLDSAKGNDWADANQLWSISSVIQVTEVRALSILDLNPLLDRKIGNEISKSRLPDLWPDLRQTSLDFNNAAANRVKGLPVDTRKLENFRVKVKRAKFPNQDTFTWQEFRLAIDRYFGE
;
A
#
# COMPACT_ATOMS: atom_id res chain seq x y z
N MET A 1 19.27 -74.93 -19.08
CA MET A 1 18.43 -73.93 -18.37
C MET A 1 19.33 -72.84 -17.80
N ARG A 2 19.29 -71.64 -18.37
CA ARG A 2 19.80 -70.41 -17.72
C ARG A 2 18.79 -69.31 -18.01
N GLU A 3 18.02 -68.98 -17.00
CA GLU A 3 17.07 -67.87 -16.98
C GLU A 3 17.89 -66.57 -16.87
N LYS A 4 17.71 -65.66 -17.84
CA LYS A 4 18.33 -64.33 -17.78
C LYS A 4 17.38 -63.39 -17.04
N ASP A 5 17.72 -63.12 -15.78
CA ASP A 5 17.11 -62.05 -14.98
C ASP A 5 17.31 -60.69 -15.65
N HIS A 6 16.26 -60.18 -16.29
CA HIS A 6 16.19 -58.80 -16.76
C HIS A 6 15.77 -57.88 -15.61
N ARG A 7 16.77 -57.26 -14.97
CA ARG A 7 16.56 -56.30 -13.89
C ARG A 7 15.74 -55.09 -14.37
N PRO A 8 14.67 -54.68 -13.66
CA PRO A 8 13.81 -53.54 -14.02
C PRO A 8 14.40 -52.18 -13.62
N ILE A 9 15.74 -52.03 -13.63
CA ILE A 9 16.42 -50.85 -13.07
C ILE A 9 16.38 -49.65 -14.03
N SER A 10 16.29 -49.87 -15.34
CA SER A 10 16.38 -48.81 -16.36
C SER A 10 15.14 -47.90 -16.48
N ARG A 11 13.95 -48.41 -16.11
CA ARG A 11 12.70 -47.65 -16.22
C ARG A 11 12.51 -46.67 -15.07
N LEU A 12 12.92 -47.05 -13.86
CA LEU A 12 12.90 -46.15 -12.69
C LEU A 12 13.89 -44.99 -12.88
N SER A 13 15.09 -45.27 -13.38
CA SER A 13 16.11 -44.24 -13.64
C SER A 13 15.68 -43.25 -14.73
N ALA A 14 15.02 -43.74 -15.79
CA ALA A 14 14.50 -42.85 -16.85
C ALA A 14 13.39 -41.93 -16.33
N PHE A 15 12.48 -42.44 -15.50
CA PHE A 15 11.40 -41.65 -14.89
C PHE A 15 11.93 -40.57 -13.95
N THR A 16 12.93 -40.89 -13.11
CA THR A 16 13.57 -39.91 -12.23
C THR A 16 14.28 -38.80 -13.01
N VAL A 17 14.96 -39.14 -14.12
CA VAL A 17 15.61 -38.14 -14.98
C VAL A 17 14.58 -37.19 -15.61
N VAL A 18 13.44 -37.71 -16.09
CA VAL A 18 12.36 -36.87 -16.65
C VAL A 18 11.79 -35.91 -15.59
N LEU A 19 11.57 -36.38 -14.36
CA LEU A 19 11.10 -35.52 -13.27
C LEU A 19 12.10 -34.42 -12.90
N LEU A 20 13.39 -34.72 -12.88
CA LEU A 20 14.44 -33.72 -12.64
C LEU A 20 14.49 -32.67 -13.75
N ILE A 21 14.34 -33.07 -15.02
CA ILE A 21 14.29 -32.14 -16.16
C ILE A 21 13.05 -31.24 -16.06
N ILE A 22 11.88 -31.79 -15.76
CA ILE A 22 10.64 -30.98 -15.58
C ILE A 22 10.80 -30.00 -14.41
N SER A 23 11.36 -30.44 -13.28
CA SER A 23 11.65 -29.58 -12.13
C SER A 23 12.64 -28.47 -12.47
N LEU A 24 13.69 -28.78 -13.24
CA LEU A 24 14.66 -27.79 -13.69
C LEU A 24 14.04 -26.76 -14.64
N ILE A 25 13.24 -27.20 -15.62
CA ILE A 25 12.52 -26.30 -16.55
C ILE A 25 11.56 -25.40 -15.77
N ALA A 26 10.81 -25.94 -14.81
CA ALA A 26 9.93 -25.15 -13.94
C ALA A 26 10.71 -24.12 -13.12
N ASN A 27 11.86 -24.49 -12.56
CA ASN A 27 12.73 -23.57 -11.83
C ASN A 27 13.32 -22.47 -12.73
N ILE A 28 13.76 -22.80 -13.96
CA ILE A 28 14.24 -21.82 -14.94
C ILE A 28 13.11 -20.87 -15.31
N HIS A 29 11.90 -21.39 -15.55
CA HIS A 29 10.73 -20.56 -15.88
C HIS A 29 10.36 -19.62 -14.72
N LEU A 30 10.38 -20.11 -13.47
CA LEU A 30 10.19 -19.28 -12.28
C LEU A 30 11.28 -18.21 -12.16
N TRP A 31 12.53 -18.56 -12.44
CA TRP A 31 13.67 -17.65 -12.37
C TRP A 31 13.62 -16.54 -13.42
N VAL A 32 13.11 -16.83 -14.62
CA VAL A 32 12.93 -15.84 -15.69
C VAL A 32 11.68 -14.96 -15.46
N SER A 33 10.60 -15.54 -14.92
CA SER A 33 9.33 -14.84 -14.73
C SER A 33 9.32 -13.95 -13.48
N ARG A 34 10.07 -14.30 -12.43
CA ARG A 34 10.14 -13.52 -11.18
C ARG A 34 10.66 -12.07 -11.38
N PRO A 35 11.79 -11.82 -12.08
CA PRO A 35 12.27 -10.45 -12.30
C PRO A 35 11.27 -9.59 -13.09
N LYS A 36 10.57 -10.19 -14.06
CA LYS A 36 9.55 -9.48 -14.84
C LYS A 36 8.35 -9.11 -13.97
N ALA A 37 7.86 -10.04 -13.14
CA ALA A 37 6.77 -9.77 -12.21
C ALA A 37 7.17 -8.72 -11.17
N SER A 38 8.39 -8.79 -10.65
CA SER A 38 8.94 -7.82 -9.70
C SER A 38 8.99 -6.40 -10.29
N ALA A 39 9.53 -6.26 -11.51
CA ALA A 39 9.59 -4.96 -12.18
C ALA A 39 8.21 -4.31 -12.40
N HIS A 40 7.17 -5.10 -12.73
CA HIS A 40 5.81 -4.58 -12.87
C HIS A 40 5.21 -4.21 -11.51
N ALA A 41 5.45 -5.03 -10.48
CA ALA A 41 5.00 -4.74 -9.12
C ALA A 41 5.65 -3.47 -8.56
N ASP A 42 6.95 -3.28 -8.80
CA ASP A 42 7.70 -2.08 -8.41
C ASP A 42 7.12 -0.81 -9.05
N LEU A 43 6.86 -0.84 -10.36
CA LEU A 43 6.25 0.28 -11.09
C LEU A 43 4.85 0.61 -10.56
N LEU A 44 4.03 -0.41 -10.28
CA LEU A 44 2.68 -0.22 -9.73
C LEU A 44 2.75 0.35 -8.31
N ALA A 45 3.61 -0.20 -7.46
CA ALA A 45 3.78 0.27 -6.09
C ALA A 45 4.29 1.71 -6.05
N GLU A 46 5.25 2.08 -6.92
CA GLU A 46 5.72 3.46 -7.04
C GLU A 46 4.58 4.39 -7.51
N GLY A 47 3.81 3.96 -8.52
CA GLY A 47 2.64 4.69 -8.99
C GLY A 47 1.62 4.94 -7.88
N TYR A 48 1.28 3.92 -7.09
CA TYR A 48 0.39 4.06 -5.95
C TYR A 48 0.95 4.96 -4.85
N ALA A 49 2.25 4.87 -4.55
CA ALA A 49 2.91 5.71 -3.56
C ALA A 49 2.93 7.19 -3.98
N LYS A 50 3.18 7.48 -5.26
CA LYS A 50 3.10 8.82 -5.85
C LYS A 50 1.68 9.39 -5.78
N ILE A 51 0.67 8.59 -6.13
CA ILE A 51 -0.75 8.98 -6.04
C ILE A 51 -1.15 9.25 -4.59
N LEU A 52 -0.80 8.36 -3.67
CA LEU A 52 -1.04 8.55 -2.23
C LEU A 52 -0.43 9.86 -1.74
N SER A 53 0.83 10.11 -2.10
CA SER A 53 1.52 11.34 -1.71
C SER A 53 0.85 12.58 -2.26
N GLY A 54 0.37 12.53 -3.51
CA GLY A 54 -0.42 13.59 -4.13
C GLY A 54 -1.72 13.88 -3.37
N TYR A 55 -2.49 12.83 -3.02
CA TYR A 55 -3.71 13.00 -2.23
C TYR A 55 -3.44 13.53 -0.83
N MET A 56 -2.41 13.05 -0.14
CA MET A 56 -2.05 13.56 1.20
C MET A 56 -1.63 15.04 1.16
N ASN A 57 -0.91 15.45 0.12
CA ASN A 57 -0.57 16.86 -0.08
C ASN A 57 -1.81 17.71 -0.42
N GLY A 58 -2.73 17.23 -1.25
CA GLY A 58 -3.99 17.92 -1.53
C GLY A 58 -4.93 18.00 -0.32
N LEU A 59 -4.99 16.94 0.50
CA LEU A 59 -5.77 16.90 1.73
C LEU A 59 -5.36 18.01 2.70
N LYS A 60 -4.07 18.37 2.76
CA LYS A 60 -3.58 19.47 3.59
C LYS A 60 -4.36 20.77 3.34
N GLU A 61 -4.57 21.11 2.07
CA GLU A 61 -5.26 22.35 1.67
C GLU A 61 -6.76 22.28 1.97
N GLN A 62 -7.38 21.13 1.69
CA GLN A 62 -8.80 20.91 1.99
C GLN A 62 -9.09 20.97 3.50
N LEU A 63 -8.21 20.39 4.32
CA LEU A 63 -8.34 20.40 5.78
C LEU A 63 -8.11 21.80 6.37
N ASP A 64 -7.19 22.58 5.81
CA ASP A 64 -6.99 23.98 6.22
C ASP A 64 -8.20 24.85 5.86
N SER A 65 -8.79 24.66 4.67
CA SER A 65 -10.02 25.32 4.28
C SER A 65 -11.19 24.94 5.19
N ALA A 66 -11.35 23.64 5.48
CA ALA A 66 -12.39 23.15 6.39
C ALA A 66 -12.23 23.71 7.81
N LYS A 67 -10.99 23.80 8.30
CA LYS A 67 -10.73 24.43 9.61
C LYS A 67 -11.04 25.93 9.59
N GLY A 68 -10.75 26.62 8.49
CA GLY A 68 -11.07 28.04 8.31
C GLY A 68 -12.58 28.34 8.37
N ASN A 69 -13.41 27.37 7.95
CA ASN A 69 -14.87 27.41 8.08
C ASN A 69 -15.37 26.65 9.32
N ASP A 70 -14.52 26.47 10.34
CA ASP A 70 -14.78 25.76 11.59
C ASP A 70 -15.51 24.40 11.44
N TRP A 71 -15.14 23.66 10.40
CA TRP A 71 -15.70 22.35 10.06
C TRP A 71 -17.22 22.38 9.85
N ALA A 72 -17.79 23.51 9.44
CA ALA A 72 -19.23 23.71 9.36
C ALA A 72 -19.87 23.14 8.08
N ASP A 73 -19.12 23.09 6.98
CA ASP A 73 -19.64 22.63 5.69
C ASP A 73 -19.63 21.09 5.58
N ALA A 74 -20.83 20.49 5.61
CA ALA A 74 -21.01 19.05 5.48
C ALA A 74 -20.52 18.49 4.13
N ASN A 75 -20.68 19.24 3.03
CA ASN A 75 -20.22 18.80 1.71
C ASN A 75 -18.70 18.73 1.66
N GLN A 76 -18.04 19.71 2.27
CA GLN A 76 -16.59 19.72 2.40
C GLN A 76 -16.10 18.53 3.24
N LEU A 77 -16.78 18.22 4.35
CA LEU A 77 -16.45 17.05 5.18
C LEU A 77 -16.63 15.72 4.43
N TRP A 78 -17.70 15.57 3.63
CA TRP A 78 -17.90 14.39 2.76
C TRP A 78 -16.85 14.29 1.66
N SER A 79 -16.46 15.43 1.07
CA SER A 79 -15.41 15.49 0.07
C SER A 79 -14.09 14.99 0.65
N ILE A 80 -13.70 15.50 1.83
CA ILE A 80 -12.50 15.06 2.55
C ILE A 80 -12.57 13.56 2.87
N SER A 81 -13.70 13.07 3.39
CA SER A 81 -13.89 11.63 3.63
C SER A 81 -13.62 10.79 2.37
N SER A 82 -14.17 11.21 1.23
CA SER A 82 -14.01 10.50 -0.04
C SER A 82 -12.55 10.44 -0.49
N VAL A 83 -11.80 11.54 -0.33
CA VAL A 83 -10.37 11.59 -0.65
C VAL A 83 -9.57 10.67 0.30
N ILE A 84 -9.93 10.63 1.59
CA ILE A 84 -9.28 9.73 2.56
C ILE A 84 -9.51 8.26 2.17
N GLN A 85 -10.71 7.87 1.73
CA GLN A 85 -10.99 6.50 1.27
C GLN A 85 -10.16 6.10 0.05
N VAL A 86 -10.03 6.99 -0.92
CA VAL A 86 -9.17 6.72 -2.08
C VAL A 86 -7.71 6.56 -1.63
N THR A 87 -7.26 7.39 -0.69
CA THR A 87 -5.91 7.32 -0.12
C THR A 87 -5.67 6.01 0.63
N GLU A 88 -6.65 5.56 1.43
CA GLU A 88 -6.65 4.26 2.12
C GLU A 88 -6.43 3.12 1.12
N VAL A 89 -7.20 3.09 0.03
CA VAL A 89 -7.10 2.04 -1.00
C VAL A 89 -5.69 2.01 -1.60
N ARG A 90 -5.07 3.17 -1.84
CA ARG A 90 -3.69 3.24 -2.35
C ARG A 90 -2.67 2.71 -1.33
N ALA A 91 -2.84 3.02 -0.05
CA ALA A 91 -1.98 2.48 1.00
C ALA A 91 -2.07 0.95 1.05
N LEU A 92 -3.29 0.40 0.97
CA LEU A 92 -3.53 -1.04 0.92
C LEU A 92 -2.94 -1.68 -0.34
N SER A 93 -3.12 -1.07 -1.51
CA SER A 93 -2.58 -1.61 -2.77
C SER A 93 -1.04 -1.71 -2.77
N ILE A 94 -0.33 -0.81 -2.08
CA ILE A 94 1.13 -0.91 -1.91
C ILE A 94 1.48 -2.12 -1.04
N LEU A 95 0.73 -2.37 0.03
CA LEU A 95 0.94 -3.50 0.93
C LEU A 95 0.63 -4.85 0.25
N ASP A 96 -0.42 -4.90 -0.57
CA ASP A 96 -0.78 -6.10 -1.35
C ASP A 96 0.32 -6.50 -2.35
N LEU A 97 1.05 -5.52 -2.88
CA LEU A 97 2.18 -5.75 -3.78
C LEU A 97 3.46 -6.15 -3.05
N ASN A 98 3.59 -5.87 -1.74
CA ASN A 98 4.82 -6.07 -0.96
C ASN A 98 5.51 -7.44 -1.14
N PRO A 99 4.80 -8.59 -1.23
CA PRO A 99 5.42 -9.90 -1.45
C PRO A 99 6.13 -10.06 -2.81
N LEU A 100 5.81 -9.18 -3.77
CA LEU A 100 6.30 -9.23 -5.14
C LEU A 100 7.38 -8.20 -5.42
N LEU A 101 7.65 -7.28 -4.48
CA LEU A 101 8.56 -6.16 -4.70
C LEU A 101 10.02 -6.58 -4.62
N ASP A 102 10.86 -5.84 -5.34
CA ASP A 102 12.30 -5.98 -5.19
C ASP A 102 12.72 -5.67 -3.75
N ARG A 103 13.77 -6.39 -3.30
CA ARG A 103 14.24 -6.36 -1.91
C ARG A 103 14.48 -4.95 -1.37
N LYS A 104 14.93 -4.01 -2.21
CA LYS A 104 15.18 -2.62 -1.80
C LYS A 104 13.88 -1.91 -1.42
N ILE A 105 12.85 -2.01 -2.25
CA ILE A 105 11.55 -1.36 -2.03
C ILE A 105 10.82 -2.04 -0.86
N GLY A 106 10.78 -3.38 -0.87
CA GLY A 106 10.19 -4.15 0.22
C GLY A 106 10.83 -3.83 1.59
N ASN A 107 12.13 -3.56 1.63
CA ASN A 107 12.82 -3.14 2.86
C ASN A 107 12.41 -1.74 3.33
N GLU A 108 12.21 -0.77 2.42
CA GLU A 108 11.70 0.55 2.81
C GLU A 108 10.27 0.46 3.34
N ILE A 109 9.40 -0.33 2.70
CA ILE A 109 8.03 -0.56 3.18
C ILE A 109 8.03 -1.26 4.54
N SER A 110 8.87 -2.28 4.73
CA SER A 110 8.95 -3.04 5.99
C SER A 110 9.44 -2.20 7.17
N LYS A 111 10.22 -1.15 6.90
CA LYS A 111 10.66 -0.16 7.90
C LYS A 111 9.67 0.99 8.10
N SER A 112 8.66 1.08 7.25
CA SER A 112 7.65 2.13 7.32
C SER A 112 6.51 1.73 8.24
N ARG A 113 5.76 2.71 8.69
CA ARG A 113 4.46 2.51 9.36
C ARG A 113 3.29 2.47 8.38
N LEU A 114 3.52 2.08 7.12
CA LEU A 114 2.46 1.93 6.13
C LEU A 114 1.36 0.92 6.55
N PRO A 115 1.67 -0.21 7.23
CA PRO A 115 0.65 -1.10 7.79
C PRO A 115 -0.27 -0.43 8.82
N ASP A 116 0.22 0.59 9.53
CA ASP A 116 -0.56 1.37 10.49
C ASP A 116 -1.35 2.50 9.80
N LEU A 117 -0.89 2.97 8.63
CA LEU A 117 -1.48 4.09 7.91
C LEU A 117 -2.87 3.76 7.37
N TRP A 118 -3.03 2.63 6.67
CA TRP A 118 -4.33 2.29 6.07
C TRP A 118 -5.48 2.16 7.11
N PRO A 119 -5.33 1.55 8.30
CA PRO A 119 -6.43 1.49 9.26
C PRO A 119 -6.72 2.86 9.90
N ASP A 120 -5.69 3.71 10.11
CA ASP A 120 -5.88 5.07 10.61
C ASP A 120 -6.65 5.92 9.58
N LEU A 121 -6.33 5.80 8.29
CA LEU A 121 -7.08 6.45 7.20
C LEU A 121 -8.52 5.95 7.14
N ARG A 122 -8.76 4.64 7.23
CA ARG A 122 -10.12 4.07 7.27
C ARG A 122 -10.94 4.67 8.40
N GLN A 123 -10.40 4.65 9.62
CA GLN A 123 -11.10 5.20 10.78
C GLN A 123 -11.35 6.70 10.64
N THR A 124 -10.38 7.43 10.12
CA THR A 124 -10.50 8.87 9.88
C THR A 124 -11.58 9.18 8.84
N SER A 125 -11.68 8.41 7.75
CA SER A 125 -12.76 8.59 6.77
C SER A 125 -14.13 8.45 7.44
N LEU A 126 -14.31 7.43 8.29
CA LEU A 126 -15.55 7.24 9.03
C LEU A 126 -15.84 8.42 9.97
N ASP A 127 -14.82 8.95 10.65
CA ASP A 127 -14.96 10.13 11.50
C ASP A 127 -15.41 11.36 10.71
N PHE A 128 -14.86 11.61 9.50
CA PHE A 128 -15.31 12.71 8.63
C PHE A 128 -16.72 12.50 8.08
N ASN A 129 -17.08 11.27 7.69
CA ASN A 129 -18.43 10.96 7.23
C ASN A 129 -19.47 11.14 8.34
N ASN A 130 -19.15 10.69 9.57
CA ASN A 130 -19.99 10.90 10.74
C ASN A 130 -20.11 12.39 11.08
N ALA A 131 -19.02 13.15 10.99
CA ALA A 131 -19.05 14.60 11.18
C ALA A 131 -19.96 15.29 10.16
N ALA A 132 -19.88 14.92 8.88
CA ALA A 132 -20.75 15.44 7.83
C ALA A 132 -22.23 15.11 8.10
N ALA A 133 -22.54 13.86 8.44
CA ALA A 133 -23.88 13.43 8.78
C ALA A 133 -24.44 14.17 10.01
N ASN A 134 -23.61 14.41 11.03
CA ASN A 134 -23.99 15.18 12.20
C ASN A 134 -24.27 16.64 11.87
N ARG A 135 -23.44 17.29 11.02
CA ARG A 135 -23.70 18.66 10.55
C ARG A 135 -25.05 18.78 9.86
N VAL A 136 -25.36 17.86 8.94
CA VAL A 136 -26.66 17.85 8.24
C VAL A 136 -27.83 17.71 9.20
N LYS A 137 -27.66 16.93 10.28
CA LYS A 137 -28.67 16.72 11.32
C LYS A 137 -28.71 17.81 12.39
N GLY A 138 -27.86 18.84 12.30
CA GLY A 138 -27.72 19.86 13.35
C GLY A 138 -27.17 19.33 14.68
N LEU A 139 -26.50 18.18 14.65
CA LEU A 139 -25.91 17.55 15.84
C LEU A 139 -24.48 18.06 16.08
N PRO A 140 -23.99 18.03 17.34
CA PRO A 140 -22.61 18.35 17.66
C PRO A 140 -21.61 17.48 16.88
N VAL A 141 -20.48 18.10 16.50
CA VAL A 141 -19.36 17.44 15.83
C VAL A 141 -18.14 17.50 16.74
N ASP A 142 -17.48 16.35 16.92
CA ASP A 142 -16.19 16.29 17.60
C ASP A 142 -15.09 16.80 16.66
N THR A 143 -14.81 18.10 16.73
CA THR A 143 -13.80 18.77 15.90
C THR A 143 -12.37 18.45 16.34
N ARG A 144 -12.17 17.88 17.55
CA ARG A 144 -10.83 17.54 18.04
C ARG A 144 -10.21 16.42 17.22
N LYS A 145 -10.99 15.41 16.83
CA LYS A 145 -10.53 14.34 15.94
C LYS A 145 -10.13 14.85 14.57
N LEU A 146 -10.94 15.72 13.98
CA LEU A 146 -10.67 16.33 12.66
C LEU A 146 -9.39 17.17 12.71
N GLU A 147 -9.21 17.94 13.77
CA GLU A 147 -8.03 18.77 14.00
C GLU A 147 -6.77 17.92 14.21
N ASN A 148 -6.85 16.85 15.00
CA ASN A 148 -5.74 15.91 15.19
C ASN A 148 -5.28 15.31 13.84
N PHE A 149 -6.23 14.90 12.99
CA PHE A 149 -5.90 14.40 11.66
C PHE A 149 -5.24 15.47 10.78
N ARG A 150 -5.76 16.70 10.77
CA ARG A 150 -5.14 17.83 10.05
C ARG A 150 -3.69 18.05 10.46
N VAL A 151 -3.40 17.99 11.76
CA VAL A 151 -2.04 18.12 12.29
C VAL A 151 -1.15 16.97 11.80
N LYS A 152 -1.61 15.72 11.86
CA LYS A 152 -0.87 14.56 11.33
C LYS A 152 -0.50 14.74 9.85
N VAL A 153 -1.48 15.09 9.00
CA VAL A 153 -1.29 15.30 7.55
C VAL A 153 -0.28 16.43 7.29
N LYS A 154 -0.40 17.55 8.01
CA LYS A 154 0.54 18.68 7.89
C LYS A 154 1.97 18.34 8.26
N ARG A 155 2.15 17.55 9.31
CA ARG A 155 3.47 17.15 9.80
C ARG A 155 4.16 16.15 8.87
N ALA A 156 3.39 15.29 8.22
CA ALA A 156 3.90 14.22 7.38
C ALA A 156 4.82 14.71 6.25
N LYS A 157 4.48 15.82 5.59
CA LYS A 157 5.25 16.39 4.45
C LYS A 157 5.58 15.31 3.41
N PHE A 158 4.55 14.81 2.73
CA PHE A 158 4.72 13.78 1.70
C PHE A 158 5.50 14.33 0.49
N PRO A 159 6.38 13.53 -0.14
CA PRO A 159 7.09 13.95 -1.35
C PRO A 159 6.10 14.24 -2.48
N ASN A 160 6.45 15.14 -3.41
CA ASN A 160 5.66 15.31 -4.63
C ASN A 160 6.13 14.30 -5.70
N GLN A 161 5.53 14.32 -6.89
CA GLN A 161 5.87 13.36 -7.94
C GLN A 161 7.32 13.52 -8.44
N ASP A 162 7.84 14.75 -8.46
CA ASP A 162 9.18 15.08 -8.96
C ASP A 162 10.28 14.77 -7.94
N THR A 163 9.96 14.86 -6.65
CA THR A 163 10.89 14.60 -5.54
C THR A 163 10.69 13.23 -4.91
N PHE A 164 9.87 12.37 -5.52
CA PHE A 164 9.52 11.07 -4.97
C PHE A 164 10.75 10.16 -4.83
N THR A 165 10.96 9.66 -3.62
CA THR A 165 11.80 8.49 -3.35
C THR A 165 11.12 7.62 -2.30
N TRP A 166 11.36 6.32 -2.34
CA TRP A 166 10.84 5.40 -1.31
C TRP A 166 11.31 5.75 0.11
N GLN A 167 12.53 6.28 0.23
CA GLN A 167 13.07 6.75 1.50
C GLN A 167 12.30 7.97 2.03
N GLU A 168 12.07 9.00 1.21
CA GLU A 168 11.30 10.17 1.61
C GLU A 168 9.83 9.83 1.88
N PHE A 169 9.26 8.92 1.10
CA PHE A 169 7.91 8.41 1.33
C PHE A 169 7.81 7.71 2.70
N ARG A 170 8.75 6.81 3.01
CA ARG A 170 8.84 6.16 4.33
C ARG A 170 8.95 7.20 5.46
N LEU A 171 9.86 8.16 5.32
CA LEU A 171 10.05 9.22 6.31
C LEU A 171 8.80 10.08 6.49
N ALA A 172 8.03 10.32 5.42
CA ALA A 172 6.77 11.05 5.51
C ALA A 172 5.72 10.29 6.33
N ILE A 173 5.64 8.97 6.15
CA ILE A 173 4.79 8.09 6.96
C ILE A 173 5.23 8.10 8.42
N ASP A 174 6.54 8.03 8.69
CA ASP A 174 7.05 8.10 10.06
C ASP A 174 6.68 9.44 10.72
N ARG A 175 6.84 10.56 10.00
CA ARG A 175 6.42 11.90 10.45
C ARG A 175 4.92 12.00 10.66
N TYR A 176 4.10 11.33 9.86
CA TYR A 176 2.64 11.31 10.05
C TYR A 176 2.28 10.80 11.45
N PHE A 177 2.98 9.78 11.93
CA PHE A 177 2.77 9.19 13.25
C PHE A 177 3.73 9.65 14.35
N GLY A 178 4.60 10.62 14.07
CA GLY A 178 5.42 11.25 15.12
C GLY A 178 4.54 11.88 16.21
N GLU A 179 5.11 12.26 17.34
CA GLU A 179 4.45 13.12 18.32
C GLU A 179 4.93 14.56 18.14
#